data_AF-A0A533VPB5-F1
#
_entry.id   AF-A0A533VPB5-F1
#
_cell.length_a   1.000
_cell.length_b   1.000
_cell.length_c   1.000
_cell.angle_alpha   90.00
_cell.angle_beta   90.00
_cell.angle_gamma   90.00
#
_symmetry.space_group_name_H-M   'P 1'
#
loop_
_entity.id
_entity.type
_entity.pdbx_description
1 polymer ?
#
loop_
_entity_poly.entity_id
_entity_poly.type
_entity_poly.pdbx_seq_one_letter_code
_entity_poly.pdbx_strand_id
1 'polypeptide(L)'
;MVGHYSELGMKIKSKIFPNDYNSTRMFWFVTGKVAYGGRAAILPLLCFILSNKSTKFIPPEIPAECDQNCKTPKAFFRRTGSILSNSEKIILK
;
A
#
# COMPACT_ATOMS: atom_id res chain seq x y z
N MET A 1 12.64 -3.66 1.41
CA MET A 1 11.16 -3.73 1.44
C MET A 1 10.68 -3.51 2.88
N VAL A 2 9.70 -2.63 3.11
CA VAL A 2 9.10 -2.46 4.45
C VAL A 2 8.02 -3.53 4.61
N GLY A 3 8.27 -4.54 5.44
CA GLY A 3 7.30 -5.60 5.72
C GLY A 3 6.24 -5.17 6.73
N HIS A 4 5.08 -5.84 6.72
CA HIS A 4 4.01 -5.59 7.69
C HIS A 4 4.45 -5.75 9.15
N TYR A 5 5.41 -6.65 9.40
CA TYR A 5 5.93 -6.96 10.72
C TYR A 5 7.34 -6.39 10.97
N SER A 6 7.89 -5.61 10.04
CA SER A 6 9.13 -4.89 10.34
C SER A 6 8.83 -3.76 11.32
N GLU A 7 9.82 -3.37 12.13
CA GLU A 7 9.66 -2.29 13.12
C GLU A 7 9.12 -1.01 12.46
N LEU A 8 9.69 -0.63 11.33
CA LEU A 8 9.25 0.52 10.55
C LEU A 8 7.81 0.33 10.01
N GLY A 9 7.45 -0.87 9.56
CA GLY A 9 6.10 -1.19 9.10
C GLY A 9 5.06 -1.09 10.22
N MET A 10 5.37 -1.62 11.40
CA MET A 10 4.52 -1.50 12.59
C MET A 10 4.36 -0.05 13.05
N LYS A 11 5.45 0.74 13.00
CA LYS A 11 5.43 2.17 13.32
C LYS A 11 4.60 3.00 12.33
N ILE A 12 4.64 2.65 11.04
CA ILE A 12 3.76 3.28 10.03
C ILE A 12 2.30 2.88 10.31
N LYS A 13 2.04 1.60 10.58
CA LYS A 13 0.69 1.09 10.87
C LYS A 13 0.05 1.83 12.05
N SER A 14 0.76 1.96 13.18
CA SER A 14 0.23 2.59 14.40
C SER A 14 -0.06 4.09 14.26
N LYS A 15 0.58 4.77 13.30
CA LYS A 15 0.31 6.18 13.02
C LYS A 15 -0.94 6.41 12.17
N ILE A 16 -1.27 5.46 11.31
CA ILE A 16 -2.32 5.60 10.30
C ILE A 16 -3.62 4.96 10.77
N PHE A 17 -3.53 3.86 11.50
CA PHE A 17 -4.67 3.02 11.83
C PHE A 17 -4.81 2.78 13.34
N PRO A 18 -6.04 2.59 13.85
CA PRO A 18 -6.26 2.09 15.21
C PRO A 18 -5.57 0.74 15.46
N ASN A 19 -5.27 0.42 16.72
CA ASN A 19 -4.52 -0.80 17.07
C ASN A 19 -5.16 -2.10 16.54
N ASP A 20 -6.50 -2.20 16.59
CA ASP A 20 -7.25 -3.41 16.18
C ASP A 20 -7.56 -3.45 14.69
N TYR A 21 -7.06 -2.49 13.93
CA TYR A 21 -7.38 -2.37 12.53
C TYR A 21 -6.58 -3.37 11.68
N ASN A 22 -7.30 -4.15 10.86
CA ASN A 22 -6.68 -5.05 9.89
C ASN A 22 -6.26 -4.29 8.63
N SER A 23 -4.99 -3.86 8.59
CA SER A 23 -4.41 -3.16 7.45
C SER A 23 -4.13 -4.03 6.22
N THR A 24 -4.31 -5.34 6.31
CA THR A 24 -4.14 -6.28 5.17
C THR A 24 -5.43 -6.47 4.38
N ARG A 25 -6.56 -5.90 4.83
CA ARG A 25 -7.86 -6.07 4.16
C ARG A 25 -7.89 -5.52 2.73
N MET A 26 -7.07 -4.51 2.43
CA MET A 26 -6.93 -3.89 1.10
C MET A 26 -5.60 -3.15 0.97
N PHE A 27 -5.24 -2.78 -0.25
CA PHE A 27 -4.11 -1.89 -0.51
C PHE A 27 -4.39 -0.46 -0.04
N TRP A 28 -3.36 0.27 0.37
CA TRP A 28 -3.45 1.66 0.83
C TRP A 28 -2.45 2.56 0.11
N PHE A 29 -2.94 3.69 -0.41
CA PHE A 29 -2.13 4.80 -0.88
C PHE A 29 -2.22 5.94 0.13
N VAL A 30 -1.11 6.23 0.80
CA VAL A 30 -1.07 7.17 1.92
C VAL A 30 -0.39 8.45 1.47
N THR A 31 -1.09 9.57 1.64
CA THR A 31 -0.56 10.92 1.44
C THR A 31 -0.37 11.59 2.80
N GLY A 32 0.24 12.78 2.83
CA GLY A 32 0.41 13.53 4.09
C GLY A 32 -0.88 13.95 4.79
N LYS A 33 -2.05 13.86 4.12
CA LYS A 33 -3.35 14.29 4.67
C LYS A 33 -4.40 13.18 4.72
N VAL A 34 -4.32 12.21 3.81
CA VAL A 34 -5.36 11.19 3.62
C VAL A 34 -4.71 9.85 3.26
N ALA A 35 -5.18 8.79 3.89
CA ALA A 35 -4.93 7.41 3.48
C ALA A 35 -6.12 6.89 2.67
N TYR A 36 -5.89 6.58 1.40
CA TYR A 36 -6.89 6.05 0.47
C TYR A 36 -6.74 4.52 0.38
N GLY A 37 -7.83 3.78 0.59
CA GLY A 37 -7.85 2.31 0.55
C GLY A 37 -8.54 1.76 -0.70
N GLY A 38 -7.94 0.74 -1.32
CA GLY A 38 -8.49 -0.01 -2.45
C GLY A 38 -8.86 0.88 -3.64
N ARG A 39 -10.12 0.82 -4.10
CA ARG A 39 -10.57 1.58 -5.28
C ARG A 39 -10.44 3.09 -5.10
N ALA A 40 -10.61 3.60 -3.88
CA ALA A 40 -10.44 5.03 -3.59
C ALA A 40 -9.01 5.53 -3.81
N ALA A 41 -8.03 4.63 -3.84
CA ALA A 41 -6.62 4.94 -4.06
C ALA A 41 -6.23 5.07 -5.54
N ILE A 42 -7.02 4.49 -6.47
CA ILE A 42 -6.62 4.35 -7.88
C ILE A 42 -6.41 5.72 -8.54
N LEU A 43 -7.42 6.60 -8.45
CA LEU A 43 -7.33 7.93 -9.06
C LEU A 43 -6.20 8.78 -8.43
N PRO A 44 -6.10 8.90 -7.08
CA PRO A 44 -4.97 9.57 -6.44
C PRO A 44 -3.60 9.03 -6.85
N LEU A 45 -3.46 7.71 -6.97
CA LEU A 45 -2.21 7.06 -7.36
C LEU A 45 -1.86 7.39 -8.82
N LEU A 46 -2.81 7.30 -9.74
CA LEU A 46 -2.60 7.67 -11.15
C LEU A 46 -2.21 9.15 -11.27
N CYS A 47 -2.93 10.05 -10.58
CA CYS A 47 -2.58 11.46 -10.53
C CYS A 47 -1.16 11.67 -9.98
N PHE A 48 -0.77 10.95 -8.93
CA PHE A 48 0.57 11.04 -8.36
C PHE A 48 1.65 10.63 -9.37
N ILE A 49 1.48 9.48 -10.02
CA ILE A 49 2.39 8.96 -11.06
C ILE A 49 2.53 9.95 -12.22
N LEU A 50 1.41 10.52 -12.69
CA LEU A 50 1.39 11.45 -13.83
C LEU A 50 1.86 12.86 -13.48
N SER A 51 1.80 13.26 -12.21
CA SER A 51 2.08 14.64 -11.79
C SER A 51 3.55 15.05 -11.88
N ASN A 52 4.47 14.15 -12.25
CA ASN A 52 5.92 14.39 -12.33
C ASN A 52 6.53 15.08 -11.08
N LYS A 53 5.83 15.03 -9.93
CA LYS A 53 6.35 15.42 -8.62
C LYS A 53 7.31 14.34 -8.14
N SER A 54 8.44 14.25 -8.85
CA SER A 54 9.59 13.45 -8.50
C SER A 54 10.21 14.06 -7.23
N THR A 55 9.72 13.65 -6.06
CA THR A 55 10.59 13.59 -4.90
C THR A 55 11.61 12.50 -5.21
N LYS A 56 12.92 12.81 -5.20
CA LYS A 56 13.99 11.81 -5.37
C LYS A 56 13.77 10.67 -4.37
N PHE A 57 13.07 9.63 -4.80
CA PHE A 57 12.84 8.43 -4.01
C PHE A 57 14.05 7.55 -4.27
N ILE A 58 14.93 7.44 -3.28
CA ILE A 58 15.99 6.43 -3.30
C ILE A 58 15.31 5.18 -2.77
N PRO A 59 14.94 4.20 -3.64
CA PRO A 59 14.41 2.95 -3.14
C PRO A 59 15.49 2.30 -2.26
N PRO A 60 15.16 1.89 -1.02
CA PRO A 60 16.09 1.09 -0.24
C PRO A 60 16.41 -0.20 -1.01
N GLU A 61 17.67 -0.65 -0.98
CA GLU A 61 18.09 -1.90 -1.60
C GLU A 61 17.11 -3.02 -1.22
N ILE A 62 16.54 -3.66 -2.25
CA ILE A 62 15.55 -4.72 -2.09
C ILE A 62 16.29 -6.03 -2.32
N PRO A 63 16.36 -6.94 -1.33
CA PRO A 63 16.88 -8.28 -1.57
C PRO A 63 16.02 -8.96 -2.63
N ALA A 64 16.68 -9.50 -3.66
CA ALA A 64 16.05 -9.98 -4.89
C ALA A 64 15.30 -11.32 -4.72
N GLU A 65 15.39 -11.95 -3.54
CA GLU A 65 14.88 -13.29 -3.33
C GLU A 65 13.50 -13.26 -2.67
N CYS A 66 12.48 -13.44 -3.50
CA CYS A 66 11.17 -13.90 -3.06
C CYS A 66 11.02 -15.35 -3.52
N ASP A 67 11.36 -16.29 -2.62
CA ASP A 67 11.36 -17.74 -2.87
C ASP A 67 9.95 -18.37 -2.86
N GLN A 68 8.90 -17.55 -2.70
CA GLN A 68 7.54 -18.05 -2.71
C GLN A 68 6.99 -18.06 -4.14
N ASN A 69 6.41 -19.20 -4.56
CA ASN A 69 5.65 -19.43 -5.80
C ASN A 69 4.46 -18.45 -5.99
N CYS A 70 4.76 -17.16 -6.09
CA CYS A 70 3.81 -16.05 -6.15
C CYS A 70 3.38 -15.70 -7.58
N LYS A 71 3.98 -16.34 -8.59
CA LYS A 71 3.77 -16.06 -10.02
C LYS A 71 2.67 -16.91 -10.66
N THR A 72 1.67 -17.36 -9.89
CA THR A 72 0.53 -18.08 -10.45
C THR A 72 -0.55 -17.10 -10.93
N PRO A 73 -1.21 -17.33 -12.09
CA PRO A 73 -2.31 -16.49 -12.57
C PRO A 73 -3.42 -16.28 -11.52
N LYS A 74 -3.77 -17.32 -10.75
CA LYS A 74 -4.75 -17.24 -9.66
C LYS A 74 -4.35 -16.24 -8.57
N ALA A 75 -3.07 -16.20 -8.22
CA ALA A 75 -2.54 -15.26 -7.23
C ALA A 75 -2.58 -13.83 -7.78
N PHE A 76 -2.28 -13.63 -9.07
CA PHE A 76 -2.44 -12.35 -9.75
C PHE A 76 -3.89 -11.86 -9.70
N PHE A 77 -4.86 -12.66 -10.15
CA PHE A 77 -6.28 -12.26 -10.15
C PHE A 77 -6.81 -11.97 -8.74
N ARG A 78 -6.40 -12.73 -7.71
CA ARG A 78 -6.76 -12.41 -6.33
C ARG A 78 -6.21 -11.06 -5.88
N ARG A 79 -4.94 -10.75 -6.21
CA ARG A 79 -4.31 -9.46 -5.86
C ARG A 79 -4.99 -8.31 -6.58
N THR A 80 -5.23 -8.44 -7.88
CA THR A 80 -5.94 -7.44 -8.69
C THR A 80 -7.37 -7.23 -8.20
N GLY A 81 -8.08 -8.30 -7.85
CA GLY A 81 -9.42 -8.23 -7.27
C GLY A 81 -9.45 -7.46 -5.95
N SER A 82 -8.47 -7.67 -5.06
CA SER A 82 -8.36 -6.95 -3.78
C SER A 82 -8.19 -5.43 -3.94
N ILE A 83 -7.53 -4.98 -5.02
CA ILE A 83 -7.40 -3.55 -5.34
C ILE A 83 -8.77 -2.92 -5.63
N LEU A 84 -9.66 -3.67 -6.28
CA LEU A 84 -10.95 -3.17 -6.79
C LEU A 84 -12.12 -3.44 -5.83
N SER A 85 -12.01 -4.41 -4.93
CA SER A 85 -13.13 -4.90 -4.13
C SER A 85 -13.52 -3.99 -2.98
N ASN A 86 -12.55 -3.37 -2.31
CA ASN A 86 -12.78 -2.54 -1.13
C ASN A 86 -12.48 -1.07 -1.42
N SER A 87 -13.06 -0.16 -0.64
CA SER A 87 -12.88 1.27 -0.82
C SER A 87 -13.03 2.01 0.51
N GLU A 88 -12.00 2.73 0.94
CA GLU A 88 -12.08 3.55 2.15
C GLU A 88 -11.18 4.81 2.05
N LYS A 89 -11.47 5.82 2.87
CA LYS A 89 -10.64 7.02 3.03
C LYS A 89 -10.53 7.35 4.50
N ILE A 90 -9.31 7.53 5.00
CA ILE A 90 -9.02 7.95 6.37
C ILE A 90 -8.32 9.30 6.31
N ILE A 91 -8.89 10.31 6.96
CA ILE A 91 -8.26 11.62 7.08
C ILE A 91 -7.25 11.53 8.23
N LEU A 92 -5.99 11.87 7.94
CA LEU A 92 -4.91 11.89 8.91
C LEU A 92 -4.92 13.26 9.60
N LYS A 93 -4.86 13.26 10.94
CA LYS A 93 -4.75 14.47 11.77
C LYS A 93 -3.30 14.89 11.93
#